data_AF-A0A2R6LZK2-F1
#
_entry.id   AF-A0A2R6LZK2-F1
#
_cell.length_a   1.000
_cell.length_b   1.000
_cell.length_c   1.000
_cell.angle_alpha   90.00
_cell.angle_beta   90.00
_cell.angle_gamma   90.00
#
_symmetry.space_group_name_H-M   'P 1'
#
loop_
_entity.id
_entity.type
_entity.pdbx_description
1 polymer ?
#
loop_
_entity_poly.entity_id
_entity_poly.type
_entity_poly.pdbx_seq_one_letter_code
_entity_poly.pdbx_strand_id
1 'polypeptide(L)'
;MGDEELTVTEELTVVEDAEEAEQAEEDDEGEADEEPEEEEPGYFDVTIQGTDSPVTEGDDLTVDAYVENTGDEETTQQVELTDVDGNSQDSQEVTLAGGDATEISLIWSTEEGDAGSGDVTVASDDTSDAASVTVEEAEEEAEDPGFEIRFDPSTPAVDEWITCELEPNETLEARVEEYQWDIDGDGEVDETTDEPTLEWRYTEPGDWTLIVTAILEDGSTVSETQTVTVEEE
;
A
#
# COMPACT_ATOMS: atom_id res chain seq x y z
N MET A 1 -80.33 -49.06 6.33
CA MET A 1 -79.33 -48.40 5.46
C MET A 1 -79.82 -46.99 5.26
N GLY A 2 -79.04 -46.02 5.75
CA GLY A 2 -79.37 -44.59 5.88
C GLY A 2 -80.40 -44.32 6.98
N ASP A 3 -80.31 -43.31 7.84
CA ASP A 3 -79.37 -42.21 8.02
C ASP A 3 -79.91 -41.48 9.25
N GLU A 4 -79.27 -41.47 10.43
CA GLU A 4 -79.72 -40.61 11.55
C GLU A 4 -78.54 -40.22 12.44
N GLU A 5 -77.98 -39.05 12.16
CA GLU A 5 -77.11 -38.30 13.06
C GLU A 5 -77.85 -37.98 14.37
N LEU A 6 -77.21 -38.19 15.53
CA LEU A 6 -77.69 -37.69 16.82
C LEU A 6 -76.67 -36.71 17.38
N THR A 7 -77.00 -35.43 17.23
CA THR A 7 -76.46 -34.32 18.03
C THR A 7 -77.29 -34.20 19.31
N VAL A 8 -76.63 -34.19 20.47
CA VAL A 8 -77.18 -33.57 21.69
C VAL A 8 -76.04 -32.80 22.36
N THR A 9 -76.11 -31.49 22.24
CA THR A 9 -75.47 -30.48 23.12
C THR A 9 -76.30 -30.32 24.40
N GLU A 10 -75.78 -29.50 25.34
CA GLU A 10 -76.39 -29.04 26.61
C GLU A 10 -75.97 -29.88 27.84
N GLU A 11 -75.59 -29.34 28.99
CA GLU A 11 -74.94 -28.10 29.42
C GLU A 11 -74.57 -28.26 30.90
N LEU A 12 -73.58 -27.49 31.32
CA LEU A 12 -72.95 -27.39 32.64
C LEU A 12 -73.95 -27.23 33.81
N THR A 13 -73.67 -27.80 34.98
CA THR A 13 -73.83 -27.11 36.29
C THR A 13 -73.11 -27.82 37.44
N VAL A 14 -72.72 -26.98 38.40
CA VAL A 14 -71.67 -27.06 39.44
C VAL A 14 -72.25 -27.55 40.78
N VAL A 15 -71.42 -28.13 41.65
CA VAL A 15 -71.10 -27.72 43.06
C VAL A 15 -70.54 -28.91 43.88
N GLU A 16 -69.28 -28.80 44.32
CA GLU A 16 -68.83 -28.62 45.73
C GLU A 16 -68.90 -29.90 46.58
N ASP A 17 -67.74 -30.45 46.96
CA ASP A 17 -67.49 -30.96 48.31
C ASP A 17 -65.99 -31.19 48.55
N ALA A 18 -65.60 -31.24 49.82
CA ALA A 18 -64.35 -30.73 50.38
C ALA A 18 -63.32 -31.80 50.77
N GLU A 19 -62.11 -31.29 51.05
CA GLU A 19 -61.10 -31.73 52.04
C GLU A 19 -60.15 -32.93 51.80
N GLU A 20 -58.87 -32.53 51.75
CA GLU A 20 -57.63 -33.13 52.27
C GLU A 20 -57.19 -34.56 51.93
N ALA A 21 -56.02 -34.64 51.28
CA ALA A 21 -55.06 -35.72 51.50
C ALA A 21 -53.61 -35.22 51.34
N GLU A 22 -52.94 -35.09 52.50
CA GLU A 22 -51.58 -35.54 52.86
C GLU A 22 -50.38 -35.29 51.92
N GLN A 23 -49.43 -34.53 52.50
CA GLN A 23 -48.03 -34.28 52.14
C GLN A 23 -47.36 -35.31 51.21
N ALA A 24 -46.89 -34.81 50.08
CA ALA A 24 -45.67 -35.33 49.44
C ALA A 24 -44.55 -34.35 49.76
N GLU A 25 -43.56 -34.79 50.52
CA GLU A 25 -42.25 -34.14 50.61
C GLU A 25 -41.63 -34.28 49.22
N GLU A 26 -41.76 -33.26 48.38
CA GLU A 26 -40.92 -33.13 47.20
C GLU A 26 -39.66 -32.42 47.66
N ASP A 27 -38.56 -33.16 47.59
CA ASP A 27 -37.20 -32.71 47.80
C ASP A 27 -37.01 -31.27 47.35
N ASP A 28 -36.69 -30.40 48.32
CA ASP A 28 -36.02 -29.13 48.13
C ASP A 28 -34.62 -29.46 47.56
N GLU A 29 -34.57 -29.81 46.28
CA GLU A 29 -33.36 -29.75 45.48
C GLU A 29 -33.02 -28.28 45.40
N GLY A 30 -32.20 -27.84 46.37
CA GLY A 30 -31.78 -26.46 46.53
C GLY A 30 -31.49 -25.85 45.17
N GLU A 31 -32.13 -24.71 44.92
CA GLU A 31 -31.75 -23.82 43.83
C GLU A 31 -30.23 -23.74 43.89
N ALA A 32 -29.57 -24.28 42.87
CA ALA A 32 -28.15 -24.06 42.70
C ALA A 32 -28.00 -22.54 42.74
N ASP A 33 -27.31 -22.06 43.77
CA ASP A 33 -26.86 -20.69 43.87
C ASP A 33 -25.83 -20.55 42.74
N GLU A 34 -26.32 -20.36 41.52
CA GLU A 34 -25.52 -19.99 40.37
C GLU A 34 -25.05 -18.58 40.67
N GLU A 35 -23.88 -18.46 41.30
CA GLU A 35 -23.20 -17.17 41.41
C GLU A 35 -23.09 -16.61 39.98
N PRO A 36 -23.48 -15.34 39.75
CA PRO A 36 -23.42 -14.78 38.41
C PRO A 36 -21.97 -14.90 37.92
N GLU A 37 -21.79 -15.45 36.73
CA GLU A 37 -20.47 -15.48 36.09
C GLU A 37 -20.04 -14.02 35.88
N GLU A 38 -18.84 -13.66 36.34
CA GLU A 38 -18.32 -12.30 36.14
C GLU A 38 -17.89 -12.18 34.68
N GLU A 39 -18.59 -11.36 33.92
CA GLU A 39 -18.27 -11.04 32.52
C GLU A 39 -16.92 -10.31 32.45
N GLU A 40 -16.00 -10.77 31.58
CA GLU A 40 -14.74 -10.10 31.32
C GLU A 40 -14.96 -8.87 30.41
N PRO A 41 -14.38 -7.70 30.74
CA PRO A 41 -14.50 -6.52 29.88
C PRO A 41 -13.88 -6.79 28.52
N GLY A 42 -14.38 -6.14 27.47
CA GLY A 42 -13.83 -6.33 26.12
C GLY A 42 -12.36 -5.96 26.04
N TYR A 43 -11.60 -6.79 25.31
CA TYR A 43 -10.17 -6.68 25.12
C TYR A 43 -9.84 -7.00 23.66
N PHE A 44 -9.39 -6.02 22.88
CA PHE A 44 -9.10 -6.20 21.47
C PHE A 44 -7.66 -6.67 21.26
N ASP A 45 -7.50 -7.96 20.98
CA ASP A 45 -6.23 -8.53 20.52
C ASP A 45 -6.08 -8.28 19.01
N VAL A 46 -4.96 -7.66 18.61
CA VAL A 46 -4.68 -7.24 17.24
C VAL A 46 -3.47 -8.01 16.74
N THR A 47 -3.57 -8.60 15.55
CA THR A 47 -2.47 -9.29 14.87
C THR A 47 -2.40 -8.89 13.40
N ILE A 48 -1.25 -8.42 12.93
CA ILE A 48 -1.04 -8.15 11.51
C ILE A 48 -0.95 -9.48 10.75
N GLN A 49 -1.79 -9.65 9.73
CA GLN A 49 -1.81 -10.84 8.88
C GLN A 49 -0.85 -10.70 7.69
N GLY A 50 -0.64 -9.48 7.20
CA GLY A 50 0.27 -9.22 6.09
C GLY A 50 0.32 -7.76 5.67
N THR A 51 1.27 -7.48 4.79
CA THR A 51 1.41 -6.22 4.07
C THR A 51 1.71 -6.52 2.60
N ASP A 52 1.46 -5.57 1.71
CA ASP A 52 1.85 -5.69 0.29
C ASP A 52 3.28 -5.16 0.01
N SER A 53 4.03 -4.82 1.06
CA SER A 53 5.41 -4.36 0.98
C SER A 53 6.34 -5.31 0.20
N PRO A 54 7.31 -4.80 -0.58
CA PRO A 54 7.62 -3.38 -0.80
C PRO A 54 6.65 -2.64 -1.71
N VAL A 55 6.50 -1.33 -1.49
CA VAL A 55 5.78 -0.37 -2.36
C VAL A 55 6.71 0.77 -2.77
N THR A 56 6.37 1.51 -3.82
CA THR A 56 7.10 2.72 -4.23
C THR A 56 6.48 3.96 -3.60
N GLU A 57 7.26 5.01 -3.32
CA GLU A 57 6.74 6.30 -2.86
C GLU A 57 5.63 6.81 -3.80
N GLY A 58 4.55 7.31 -3.21
CA GLY A 58 3.35 7.73 -3.92
C GLY A 58 2.32 6.60 -4.12
N ASP A 59 2.68 5.34 -3.91
CA ASP A 59 1.73 4.23 -3.82
C ASP A 59 1.16 4.08 -2.39
N ASP A 60 -0.01 3.45 -2.30
CA ASP A 60 -0.63 3.09 -1.02
C ASP A 60 -0.04 1.77 -0.50
N LEU A 61 0.51 1.79 0.72
CA LEU A 61 0.85 0.57 1.48
C LEU A 61 -0.36 0.12 2.29
N THR A 62 -0.81 -1.11 2.06
CA THR A 62 -1.92 -1.75 2.77
C THR A 62 -1.40 -2.70 3.87
N VAL A 63 -1.99 -2.59 5.06
CA VAL A 63 -1.76 -3.48 6.19
C VAL A 63 -3.05 -4.20 6.54
N ASP A 64 -3.07 -5.52 6.34
CA ASP A 64 -4.19 -6.37 6.72
C ASP A 64 -4.02 -6.84 8.17
N ALA A 65 -5.02 -6.61 9.01
CA ALA A 65 -5.02 -6.96 10.42
C ALA A 65 -6.24 -7.79 10.81
N TYR A 66 -6.03 -8.75 11.71
CA TYR A 66 -7.07 -9.52 12.38
C TYR A 66 -7.26 -8.94 13.79
N VAL A 67 -8.51 -8.65 14.15
CA VAL A 67 -8.90 -8.07 15.44
C VAL A 67 -9.91 -8.99 16.10
N GLU A 68 -9.62 -9.46 17.31
CA GLU A 68 -10.48 -10.35 18.10
C GLU A 68 -10.79 -9.70 19.46
N ASN A 69 -12.07 -9.67 19.85
CA ASN A 69 -12.45 -9.31 21.21
C ASN A 69 -12.40 -10.55 22.08
N THR A 70 -11.37 -10.66 22.93
CA THR A 70 -11.15 -11.84 23.80
C THR A 70 -11.92 -11.78 25.12
N GLY A 71 -12.60 -10.67 25.42
CA GLY A 71 -13.51 -10.53 26.56
C GLY A 71 -14.94 -10.95 26.23
N ASP A 72 -15.86 -10.78 27.18
CA ASP A 72 -17.27 -11.17 27.07
C ASP A 72 -18.19 -9.98 26.70
N GLU A 73 -17.81 -8.76 27.08
CA GLU A 73 -18.60 -7.55 26.81
C GLU A 73 -18.44 -7.01 25.37
N GLU A 74 -19.55 -6.62 24.73
CA GLU A 74 -19.51 -5.87 23.47
C GLU A 74 -18.77 -4.55 23.66
N THR A 75 -17.76 -4.33 22.83
CA THR A 75 -16.84 -3.20 22.97
C THR A 75 -16.57 -2.56 21.62
N THR A 76 -16.38 -1.25 21.64
CA THR A 76 -15.96 -0.46 20.48
C THR A 76 -14.61 0.17 20.78
N GLN A 77 -13.63 -0.01 19.89
CA GLN A 77 -12.33 0.63 19.96
C GLN A 77 -11.90 1.19 18.61
N GLN A 78 -11.00 2.18 18.66
CA GLN A 78 -10.30 2.63 17.47
C GLN A 78 -9.05 1.77 17.27
N VAL A 79 -8.92 1.18 16.08
CA VAL A 79 -7.70 0.49 15.65
C VAL A 79 -6.93 1.44 14.75
N GLU A 80 -5.70 1.79 15.12
CA GLU A 80 -4.86 2.80 14.45
C GLU A 80 -3.63 2.15 13.83
N LEU A 81 -3.30 2.57 12.60
CA LEU A 81 -2.03 2.30 11.93
C LEU A 81 -1.10 3.49 12.11
N THR A 82 0.12 3.23 12.55
CA THR A 82 1.21 4.21 12.61
C THR A 82 2.37 3.80 11.70
N ASP A 83 2.98 4.80 11.06
CA ASP A 83 4.14 4.62 10.18
C ASP A 83 5.44 4.33 10.97
N VAL A 84 6.54 4.25 10.22
CA VAL A 84 7.89 3.97 10.74
C VAL A 84 8.47 5.07 11.64
N ASP A 85 7.94 6.28 11.56
CA ASP A 85 8.29 7.43 12.39
C ASP A 85 7.30 7.62 13.57
N GLY A 86 6.27 6.79 13.64
CA GLY A 86 5.23 6.80 14.66
C GLY A 86 4.12 7.82 14.42
N ASN A 87 3.93 8.33 13.20
CA ASN A 87 2.78 9.16 12.87
C ASN A 87 1.56 8.29 12.53
N SER A 88 0.38 8.73 12.96
CA SER A 88 -0.90 8.08 12.62
C SER A 88 -1.21 8.28 11.14
N GLN A 89 -1.44 7.18 10.43
CA GLN A 89 -1.69 7.14 8.99
C GLN A 89 -3.16 6.84 8.68
N ASP A 90 -3.74 5.86 9.37
CA ASP A 90 -5.14 5.49 9.19
C ASP A 90 -5.71 4.92 10.48
N SER A 91 -7.03 4.99 10.63
CA SER A 91 -7.71 4.41 11.78
C SER A 91 -9.14 4.00 11.45
N GLN A 92 -9.60 2.93 12.10
CA GLN A 92 -10.95 2.44 11.96
C GLN A 92 -11.60 2.20 13.33
N GLU A 93 -12.82 2.70 13.52
CA GLU A 93 -13.64 2.33 14.67
C GLU A 93 -14.26 0.95 14.43
N VAL A 94 -13.99 0.00 15.34
CA VAL A 94 -14.42 -1.40 15.25
C VAL A 94 -15.24 -1.73 16.49
N THR A 95 -16.43 -2.31 16.30
CA THR A 95 -17.30 -2.81 17.37
C THR A 95 -17.45 -4.32 17.23
N LEU A 96 -17.14 -5.06 18.29
CA LEU A 96 -17.24 -6.52 18.34
C LEU A 96 -17.94 -6.95 19.63
N ALA A 97 -18.84 -7.94 19.54
CA ALA A 97 -19.33 -8.62 20.73
C ALA A 97 -18.20 -9.45 21.39
N GLY A 98 -18.42 -9.94 22.60
CA GLY A 98 -17.46 -10.83 23.25
C GLY A 98 -17.21 -12.11 22.45
N GLY A 99 -15.94 -12.47 22.27
CA GLY A 99 -15.49 -13.61 21.49
C GLY A 99 -15.62 -13.48 19.96
N ASP A 100 -16.15 -12.37 19.43
CA ASP A 100 -16.22 -12.11 18.00
C ASP A 100 -14.89 -11.54 17.47
N ALA A 101 -14.67 -11.70 16.16
CA ALA A 101 -13.49 -11.19 15.47
C ALA A 101 -13.81 -10.69 14.05
N THR A 102 -12.96 -9.82 13.53
CA THR A 102 -13.04 -9.29 12.16
C THR A 102 -11.65 -9.07 11.56
N GLU A 103 -11.59 -9.08 10.23
CA GLU A 103 -10.44 -8.62 9.47
C GLU A 103 -10.69 -7.18 9.01
N ILE A 104 -9.65 -6.35 9.05
CA ILE A 104 -9.65 -4.97 8.54
C ILE A 104 -8.39 -4.74 7.70
N SER A 105 -8.45 -3.73 6.83
CA SER A 105 -7.30 -3.25 6.07
C SER A 105 -7.13 -1.77 6.34
N LEU A 106 -5.93 -1.37 6.77
CA LEU A 106 -5.55 0.02 7.02
C LEU A 106 -4.52 0.46 5.98
N ILE A 107 -4.56 1.73 5.59
CA ILE A 107 -3.75 2.22 4.47
C ILE A 107 -2.79 3.32 4.91
N TRP A 108 -1.52 3.21 4.52
CA TRP A 108 -0.58 4.32 4.54
C TRP A 108 -0.35 4.82 3.10
N SER A 109 -0.88 5.99 2.78
CA SER A 109 -0.61 6.67 1.51
C SER A 109 0.76 7.33 1.57
N THR A 110 1.78 6.66 1.00
CA THR A 110 3.17 7.15 1.04
C THR A 110 3.36 8.36 0.13
N GLU A 111 4.33 9.21 0.47
CA GLU A 111 4.68 10.42 -0.28
C GLU A 111 6.20 10.47 -0.56
N GLU A 112 6.61 11.40 -1.42
CA GLU A 112 8.04 11.70 -1.64
C GLU A 112 8.71 12.07 -0.31
N GLY A 113 9.78 11.36 0.02
CA GLY A 113 10.53 11.49 1.27
C GLY A 113 10.25 10.39 2.31
N ASP A 114 9.28 9.50 2.07
CA ASP A 114 8.97 8.35 2.94
C ASP A 114 9.84 7.11 2.63
N ALA A 115 10.69 7.14 1.61
CA ALA A 115 11.56 6.05 1.22
C ALA A 115 12.45 5.58 2.39
N GLY A 116 12.44 4.26 2.61
CA GLY A 116 13.17 3.64 3.71
C GLY A 116 12.57 2.31 4.16
N SER A 117 13.16 1.76 5.22
CA SER A 117 12.66 0.54 5.87
C SER A 117 12.48 0.77 7.36
N GLY A 118 11.39 0.24 7.91
CA GLY A 118 11.07 0.35 9.33
C GLY A 118 9.88 -0.54 9.70
N ASP A 119 9.40 -0.42 10.93
CA ASP A 119 8.23 -1.16 11.40
C ASP A 119 7.01 -0.27 11.40
N VAL A 120 5.93 -0.70 10.74
CA VAL A 120 4.60 -0.14 10.95
C VAL A 120 3.95 -0.82 12.15
N THR A 121 3.11 -0.10 12.88
CA THR A 121 2.41 -0.64 14.07
C THR A 121 0.91 -0.46 13.92
N VAL A 122 0.16 -1.54 14.12
CA VAL A 122 -1.31 -1.51 14.26
C VAL A 122 -1.65 -1.69 15.74
N ALA A 123 -2.40 -0.77 16.32
CA ALA A 123 -2.72 -0.75 17.75
C ALA A 123 -4.21 -0.55 18.02
N SER A 124 -4.72 -1.27 19.03
CA SER A 124 -5.96 -0.97 19.73
C SER A 124 -5.65 -0.20 21.03
N ASP A 125 -6.66 0.07 21.87
CA ASP A 125 -6.42 0.60 23.23
C ASP A 125 -5.73 -0.43 24.15
N ASP A 126 -5.75 -1.72 23.78
CA ASP A 126 -5.38 -2.86 24.61
C ASP A 126 -4.06 -3.54 24.23
N THR A 127 -3.77 -3.61 22.93
CA THR A 127 -2.55 -4.25 22.41
C THR A 127 -2.11 -3.61 21.10
N SER A 128 -0.93 -4.00 20.65
CA SER A 128 -0.38 -3.59 19.36
C SER A 128 0.44 -4.71 18.76
N ASP A 129 0.46 -4.79 17.43
CA ASP A 129 1.36 -5.65 16.67
C ASP A 129 2.12 -4.83 15.63
N ALA A 130 3.32 -5.28 15.26
CA ALA A 130 4.21 -4.54 14.37
C ALA A 130 4.80 -5.44 13.27
N ALA A 131 4.96 -4.87 12.08
CA ALA A 131 5.51 -5.55 10.92
C ALA A 131 6.53 -4.69 10.18
N SER A 132 7.66 -5.29 9.80
CA SER A 132 8.67 -4.59 9.02
C SER A 132 8.22 -4.42 7.57
N VAL A 133 8.35 -3.21 7.05
CA VAL A 133 8.03 -2.83 5.67
C VAL A 133 9.17 -2.04 5.04
N THR A 134 9.10 -1.88 3.73
CA THR A 134 9.98 -1.04 2.93
C THR A 134 9.16 -0.24 1.93
N VAL A 135 9.46 1.05 1.86
CA VAL A 135 9.02 2.00 0.83
C VAL A 135 10.24 2.29 -0.04
N GLU A 136 10.13 2.03 -1.33
CA GLU A 136 11.18 2.28 -2.32
C GLU A 136 11.04 3.70 -2.87
N GLU A 137 12.17 4.39 -3.05
CA GLU A 137 12.19 5.72 -3.67
C GLU A 137 11.52 5.67 -5.04
N ALA A 138 10.65 6.63 -5.33
CA ALA A 138 10.08 6.74 -6.66
C ALA A 138 11.19 7.01 -7.67
N GLU A 139 11.29 6.18 -8.71
CA GLU A 139 12.15 6.50 -9.83
C GLU A 139 11.61 7.80 -10.45
N GLU A 140 12.39 8.88 -10.43
CA GLU A 140 12.06 10.07 -11.20
C GLU A 140 11.98 9.64 -12.67
N GLU A 141 10.77 9.61 -13.23
CA GLU A 141 10.58 9.41 -14.66
C GLU A 141 11.42 10.47 -15.35
N ALA A 142 12.44 10.05 -16.11
CA ALA A 142 13.28 10.96 -16.85
C ALA A 142 12.36 11.81 -17.74
N GLU A 143 12.21 13.09 -17.39
CA GLU A 143 11.45 14.01 -18.21
C GLU A 143 12.06 13.96 -19.61
N ASP A 144 11.20 13.79 -20.63
CA ASP A 144 11.65 13.84 -22.02
C ASP A 144 12.47 15.12 -22.19
N PRO A 145 13.79 15.02 -22.48
CA PRO A 145 14.67 16.18 -22.40
C PRO A 145 14.38 17.19 -23.52
N GLY A 146 13.43 16.85 -24.40
CA GLY A 146 12.96 17.70 -25.47
C GLY A 146 13.86 17.71 -26.68
N PHE A 147 14.71 16.71 -26.81
CA PHE A 147 15.52 16.46 -27.99
C PHE A 147 15.90 14.99 -28.10
N GLU A 148 16.15 14.52 -29.32
CA GLU A 148 16.66 13.18 -29.60
C GLU A 148 18.10 13.28 -30.11
N ILE A 149 18.99 12.40 -29.64
CA ILE A 149 20.34 12.27 -30.21
C ILE A 149 20.29 11.32 -31.42
N ARG A 150 20.91 11.72 -32.53
CA ARG A 150 21.16 10.87 -33.70
C ARG A 150 22.64 10.82 -34.06
N PHE A 151 23.05 9.66 -34.55
CA PHE A 151 24.41 9.37 -34.94
C PHE A 151 24.51 9.06 -36.44
N ASP A 152 25.46 9.68 -37.13
CA ASP A 152 25.83 9.33 -38.50
C ASP A 152 27.35 9.08 -38.60
N PRO A 153 27.79 7.85 -38.90
CA PRO A 153 26.97 6.63 -38.99
C PRO A 153 26.41 6.20 -37.63
N SER A 154 25.30 5.45 -37.62
CA SER A 154 24.67 4.97 -36.39
C SER A 154 25.52 3.94 -35.61
N THR A 155 26.48 3.31 -36.28
CA THR A 155 27.41 2.31 -35.74
C THR A 155 28.80 2.58 -36.33
N PRO A 156 29.55 3.57 -35.81
CA PRO A 156 30.86 3.92 -36.33
C PRO A 156 31.89 2.80 -36.07
N ALA A 157 32.85 2.63 -36.98
CA ALA A 157 34.03 1.82 -36.72
C ALA A 157 35.08 2.61 -35.89
N VAL A 158 36.03 1.90 -35.28
CA VAL A 158 37.21 2.52 -34.65
C VAL A 158 37.91 3.44 -35.66
N ASP A 159 38.35 4.62 -35.19
CA ASP A 159 39.00 5.65 -35.99
C ASP A 159 38.11 6.23 -37.13
N GLU A 160 36.81 5.93 -37.18
CA GLU A 160 35.83 6.56 -38.06
C GLU A 160 35.25 7.83 -37.42
N TRP A 161 35.07 8.88 -38.23
CA TRP A 161 34.38 10.09 -37.77
C TRP A 161 32.89 9.84 -37.67
N ILE A 162 32.33 10.17 -36.51
CA ILE A 162 30.89 10.18 -36.24
C ILE A 162 30.42 11.62 -36.08
N THR A 163 29.24 11.92 -36.62
CA THR A 163 28.49 13.14 -36.32
C THR A 163 27.39 12.80 -35.33
N CYS A 164 27.41 13.48 -34.18
CA CYS A 164 26.32 13.50 -33.21
C CYS A 164 25.46 14.73 -33.47
N GLU A 165 24.16 14.56 -33.68
CA GLU A 165 23.20 15.65 -33.91
C GLU A 165 22.08 15.57 -32.87
N LEU A 166 21.73 16.69 -32.26
CA LEU A 166 20.57 16.83 -31.39
C LEU A 166 19.41 17.40 -32.19
N GLU A 167 18.30 16.68 -32.22
CA GLU A 167 17.07 17.14 -32.83
C GLU A 167 16.06 17.52 -31.75
N PRO A 168 15.79 18.82 -31.54
CA PRO A 168 14.78 19.24 -30.58
C PRO A 168 13.39 18.73 -31.00
N ASN A 169 12.64 18.24 -30.03
CA ASN A 169 11.27 17.78 -30.19
C ASN A 169 10.28 18.84 -29.61
N GLU A 170 8.99 18.56 -29.60
CA GLU A 170 7.95 19.53 -29.22
C GLU A 170 7.86 19.83 -27.72
N THR A 171 8.52 19.07 -26.85
CA THR A 171 8.51 19.29 -25.39
C THR A 171 9.51 20.36 -24.94
N LEU A 172 10.54 20.65 -25.75
CA LEU A 172 11.50 21.71 -25.44
C LEU A 172 10.94 23.10 -25.76
N GLU A 173 10.38 23.76 -24.75
CA GLU A 173 9.80 25.10 -24.90
C GLU A 173 10.86 26.22 -24.89
N ALA A 174 12.02 25.96 -24.30
CA ALA A 174 13.11 26.92 -24.14
C ALA A 174 14.15 26.80 -25.26
N ARG A 175 14.83 27.90 -25.57
CA ARG A 175 15.93 27.89 -26.52
C ARG A 175 17.24 27.51 -25.82
N VAL A 176 18.01 26.63 -26.45
CA VAL A 176 19.36 26.28 -26.02
C VAL A 176 20.36 27.37 -26.39
N GLU A 177 21.20 27.75 -25.43
CA GLU A 177 22.32 28.69 -25.55
C GLU A 177 23.64 27.96 -25.83
N GLU A 178 23.93 26.85 -25.15
CA GLU A 178 25.18 26.08 -25.29
C GLU A 178 24.90 24.58 -25.07
N TYR A 179 25.65 23.72 -25.76
CA TYR A 179 25.69 22.27 -25.55
C TYR A 179 27.03 21.86 -24.94
N GLN A 180 26.98 21.04 -23.91
CA GLN A 180 28.14 20.44 -23.26
C GLN A 180 28.09 18.94 -23.46
N TRP A 181 29.17 18.36 -23.97
CA TRP A 181 29.24 16.96 -24.37
C TRP A 181 30.24 16.23 -23.47
N ASP A 182 29.78 15.15 -22.84
CA ASP A 182 30.57 14.14 -22.14
C ASP A 182 30.46 12.86 -22.96
N ILE A 183 31.54 12.50 -23.63
CA ILE A 183 31.56 11.54 -24.73
C ILE A 183 31.88 10.13 -24.23
N ASP A 184 32.63 10.01 -23.15
CA ASP A 184 32.94 8.74 -22.51
C ASP A 184 32.10 8.43 -21.25
N GLY A 185 31.32 9.40 -20.77
CA GLY A 185 30.36 9.24 -19.68
C GLY A 185 31.05 9.24 -18.31
N ASP A 186 32.18 9.94 -18.18
CA ASP A 186 32.95 10.01 -16.95
C ASP A 186 32.49 11.13 -16.00
N GLY A 187 31.57 11.97 -16.47
CA GLY A 187 30.99 13.11 -15.76
C GLY A 187 31.79 14.42 -15.92
N GLU A 188 32.86 14.43 -16.71
CA GLU A 188 33.58 15.64 -17.13
C GLU A 188 33.12 16.08 -18.54
N VAL A 189 33.07 17.39 -18.78
CA VAL A 189 32.74 17.90 -20.12
C VAL A 189 33.98 17.79 -21.01
N ASP A 190 33.86 17.01 -22.08
CA ASP A 190 34.91 16.85 -23.09
C ASP A 190 34.96 18.03 -24.06
N GLU A 191 33.80 18.44 -24.57
CA GLU A 191 33.67 19.47 -25.60
C GLU A 191 32.40 20.32 -25.40
N THR A 192 32.43 21.55 -25.91
CA THR A 192 31.25 22.43 -25.92
C THR A 192 30.99 23.00 -27.32
N THR A 193 29.71 23.14 -27.68
CA THR A 193 29.29 23.66 -28.98
C THR A 193 28.14 24.66 -28.83
N ASP A 194 28.10 25.68 -29.69
CA ASP A 194 26.95 26.60 -29.82
C ASP A 194 25.89 26.06 -30.81
N GLU A 195 26.24 25.02 -31.57
CA GLU A 195 25.38 24.34 -32.54
C GLU A 195 25.03 22.94 -32.03
N PRO A 196 23.85 22.38 -32.36
CA PRO A 196 23.40 21.06 -31.89
C PRO A 196 24.12 19.90 -32.59
N THR A 197 25.38 20.07 -32.94
CA THR A 197 26.16 19.10 -33.72
C THR A 197 27.59 19.03 -33.21
N LEU A 198 28.10 17.80 -33.06
CA LEU A 198 29.49 17.51 -32.71
C LEU A 198 30.06 16.46 -33.66
N GLU A 199 31.31 16.65 -34.10
CA GLU A 199 32.07 15.63 -34.83
C GLU A 199 33.11 15.02 -33.88
N TRP A 200 33.08 13.70 -33.69
CA TRP A 200 34.00 12.99 -32.81
C TRP A 200 34.57 11.72 -33.47
N ARG A 201 35.60 11.14 -32.84
CA ARG A 201 36.23 9.92 -33.31
C ARG A 201 36.76 9.09 -32.14
N TYR A 202 36.19 7.91 -31.97
CA TYR A 202 36.63 6.93 -30.97
C TYR A 202 37.83 6.13 -31.46
N THR A 203 38.83 5.94 -30.60
CA THR A 203 40.06 5.20 -30.93
C THR A 203 40.09 3.77 -30.39
N GLU A 204 39.08 3.39 -29.61
CA GLU A 204 38.95 2.05 -29.03
C GLU A 204 37.52 1.53 -29.29
N PRO A 205 37.37 0.23 -29.60
CA PRO A 205 36.06 -0.37 -29.80
C PRO A 205 35.34 -0.56 -28.46
N GLY A 206 34.02 -0.56 -28.49
CA GLY A 206 33.20 -0.77 -27.29
C GLY A 206 31.93 0.07 -27.28
N ASP A 207 31.21 -0.03 -26.16
CA ASP A 207 30.03 0.78 -25.88
C ASP A 207 30.44 1.98 -25.03
N TRP A 208 30.22 3.17 -25.56
CA TRP A 208 30.50 4.46 -24.91
C TRP A 208 29.19 5.11 -24.50
N THR A 209 29.17 5.73 -23.32
CA THR A 209 28.00 6.45 -22.82
C THR A 209 28.17 7.92 -23.15
N LEU A 210 27.47 8.43 -24.16
CA LEU A 210 27.44 9.85 -24.46
C LEU A 210 26.36 10.53 -23.62
N ILE A 211 26.73 11.56 -22.89
CA ILE A 211 25.84 12.46 -22.17
C ILE A 211 25.96 13.84 -22.81
N VAL A 212 24.84 14.45 -23.16
CA VAL A 212 24.80 15.84 -23.63
C VAL A 212 23.93 16.67 -22.70
N THR A 213 24.46 17.79 -22.25
CA THR A 213 23.76 18.78 -21.41
C THR A 213 23.56 20.05 -22.21
N ALA A 214 22.29 20.40 -22.49
CA ALA A 214 21.91 21.64 -23.12
C ALA A 214 21.59 22.70 -22.05
N ILE A 215 22.30 23.83 -22.10
CA ILE A 215 22.09 24.99 -21.24
C ILE A 215 21.11 25.93 -21.94
N LEU A 216 20.00 26.25 -21.28
CA LEU A 216 18.92 27.09 -21.79
C LEU A 216 19.18 28.58 -21.52
N GLU A 217 18.55 29.46 -22.29
CA GLU A 217 18.72 30.92 -22.15
C GLU A 217 18.32 31.46 -20.75
N ASP A 218 17.50 30.73 -19.97
CA ASP A 218 17.14 31.10 -18.59
C ASP A 218 18.16 30.59 -17.55
N GLY A 219 19.17 29.84 -17.98
CA GLY A 219 20.21 29.23 -17.14
C GLY A 219 19.86 27.85 -16.60
N SER A 220 18.67 27.32 -16.90
CA SER A 220 18.30 25.94 -16.64
C SER A 220 19.05 24.99 -17.59
N THR A 221 19.14 23.72 -17.24
CA THR A 221 19.81 22.69 -18.05
C THR A 221 18.90 21.50 -18.25
N VAL A 222 18.98 20.89 -19.43
CA VAL A 222 18.35 19.60 -19.75
C VAL A 222 19.41 18.68 -20.31
N SER A 223 19.35 17.39 -19.99
CA SER A 223 20.37 16.42 -20.41
C SER A 223 19.75 15.16 -20.98
N GLU A 224 20.44 14.57 -21.96
CA GLU A 224 20.07 13.28 -22.57
C GLU A 224 21.29 12.37 -22.57
N THR A 225 21.05 11.06 -22.43
CA THR A 225 22.11 10.05 -22.48
C THR A 225 21.82 9.04 -23.58
N GLN A 226 22.84 8.70 -24.38
CA GLN A 226 22.73 7.67 -25.41
C GLN A 226 24.01 6.86 -25.55
N THR A 227 23.86 5.56 -25.77
CA THR A 227 25.00 4.66 -26.00
C THR A 227 25.46 4.72 -27.46
N VAL A 228 26.77 4.90 -27.67
CA VAL A 228 27.43 4.75 -28.96
C VAL A 228 28.18 3.42 -28.98
N THR A 229 27.78 2.50 -29.86
CA THR A 229 28.51 1.24 -30.09
C THR A 229 29.52 1.42 -31.22
N VAL A 230 30.81 1.34 -30.88
CA VAL A 230 31.94 1.44 -31.82
C VAL A 230 32.44 0.04 -32.17
N GLU A 231 32.36 -0.31 -33.44
CA GLU A 231 32.78 -1.63 -33.93
C GLU A 231 34.29 -1.68 -34.22
N GLU A 232 34.90 -2.86 -34.06
CA GLU A 232 36.26 -3.10 -34.56
C GLU A 232 36.31 -2.98 -36.09
N GLU A 233 37.46 -2.56 -36.64
CA GLU A 233 37.71 -2.49 -38.10
C GLU A 233 37.68 -3.85 -38.83
#